data_AF-A0A2E8WC26-F1
#
_entry.id   AF-A0A2E8WC26-F1
#
_cell.length_a   1.000
_cell.length_b   1.000
_cell.length_c   1.000
_cell.angle_alpha   90.00
_cell.angle_beta   90.00
_cell.angle_gamma   90.00
#
_symmetry.space_group_name_H-M   'P 1'
#
loop_
_entity.id
_entity.type
_entity.pdbx_description
1 polymer ?
#
loop_
_entity_poly.entity_id
_entity_poly.type
_entity_poly.pdbx_seq_one_letter_code
_entity_poly.pdbx_strand_id
1 'polypeptide(L)'
;MVLRCATGQLRGCGGPREYAFHIQLSANKDTSVRVQFRFTDTNGSGYMDPPYWMCPEGKSWRPVDDGDVVFEPRENCELSLDLKAGVTVSVANKPYVTPEAIEEEMETLSALHPDLSLAEIGVTAEGRRILALETATREETILINATMQPAEPAARPVLAAFYALTDRSALSHSLRERFQFCFVPKPNPDGSYHGMSCTNGESEVPMFSFGRHLEGELAPEETTAFWRYAEELKPTGHVEFHTHY
;
A
#
# COMPACT_ATOMS: atom_id res chain seq x y z
N MET A 1 26.46 -6.78 13.85
CA MET A 1 25.30 -6.72 12.95
C MET A 1 24.25 -5.92 13.67
N VAL A 2 23.91 -4.72 13.19
CA VAL A 2 22.78 -3.98 13.77
C VAL A 2 21.55 -4.49 13.05
N LEU A 3 20.94 -5.54 13.60
CA LEU A 3 19.57 -5.89 13.23
C LEU A 3 18.68 -4.78 13.82
N ARG A 4 18.33 -3.79 13.00
CA ARG A 4 17.10 -3.05 13.27
C ARG A 4 15.95 -3.98 12.90
N CYS A 5 15.67 -4.95 13.77
CA CYS A 5 14.34 -5.54 13.80
C CYS A 5 13.41 -4.39 14.15
N ALA A 6 12.67 -3.88 13.16
CA ALA A 6 11.28 -3.61 13.46
C ALA A 6 10.73 -4.97 13.90
N THR A 7 10.60 -5.17 15.21
CA THR A 7 9.62 -6.13 15.69
C THR A 7 8.30 -5.65 15.12
N GLY A 8 7.93 -6.17 13.95
CA GLY A 8 6.58 -6.08 13.42
C GLY A 8 5.71 -6.84 14.40
N GLN A 9 5.29 -6.16 15.47
CA GLN A 9 4.13 -6.61 16.19
C GLN A 9 2.97 -6.42 15.23
N LEU A 10 2.58 -7.52 14.59
CA LEU A 10 1.35 -7.65 13.82
C LEU A 10 0.19 -7.64 14.82
N ARG A 11 0.03 -6.52 15.54
CA ARG A 11 -0.98 -6.29 16.57
C ARG A 11 -2.06 -5.41 15.96
N GLY A 12 -3.00 -6.05 15.26
CA GLY A 12 -4.34 -5.51 15.08
C GLY A 12 -5.29 -6.27 16.00
N CYS A 13 -6.03 -5.54 16.84
CA CYS A 13 -7.16 -6.12 17.56
C CYS A 13 -8.33 -6.29 16.57
N GLY A 14 -8.81 -7.53 16.37
CA GLY A 14 -10.16 -7.79 15.84
C GLY A 14 -10.37 -8.02 14.34
N GLY A 15 -9.34 -8.01 13.49
CA GLY A 15 -9.48 -8.28 12.03
C GLY A 15 -8.82 -9.60 11.58
N PRO A 16 -9.17 -10.14 10.38
CA PRO A 16 -8.35 -11.17 9.74
C PRO A 16 -6.93 -10.64 9.60
N ARG A 17 -5.96 -11.39 10.13
CA ARG A 17 -4.55 -11.03 10.08
C ARG A 17 -3.99 -11.49 8.74
N GLU A 18 -4.05 -10.68 7.70
CA GLU A 18 -3.25 -10.96 6.52
C GLU A 18 -1.79 -10.64 6.84
N TYR A 19 -0.87 -11.58 6.68
CA TYR A 19 0.53 -11.28 6.91
C TYR A 19 1.12 -10.55 5.71
N ALA A 20 1.56 -9.32 5.95
CA ALA A 20 2.62 -8.69 5.21
C ALA A 20 3.77 -8.41 6.16
N PHE A 21 5.00 -8.51 5.67
CA PHE A 21 6.16 -7.98 6.39
C PHE A 21 7.01 -7.15 5.45
N HIS A 22 7.68 -6.16 6.04
CA HIS A 22 8.74 -5.40 5.42
C HIS A 22 9.81 -5.15 6.49
N ILE A 23 11.04 -5.53 6.20
CA ILE A 23 12.19 -5.26 7.07
C ILE A 23 13.31 -4.61 6.26
N GLN A 24 14.21 -3.92 6.95
CA GLN A 24 15.43 -3.37 6.38
C GLN A 24 16.65 -4.02 7.01
N LEU A 25 17.58 -4.46 6.18
CA LEU A 25 18.83 -5.09 6.56
C LEU A 25 20.00 -4.24 6.08
N SER A 26 21.00 -4.03 6.94
CA SER A 26 22.24 -3.37 6.54
C SER A 26 23.44 -4.03 7.22
N ALA A 27 24.59 -3.99 6.54
CA ALA A 27 25.83 -4.56 7.03
C ALA A 27 27.00 -3.59 6.83
N ASN A 28 27.90 -3.54 7.82
CA ASN A 28 29.10 -2.69 7.76
C ASN A 28 30.24 -3.30 6.94
N LYS A 29 30.08 -4.54 6.47
CA LYS A 29 31.00 -5.29 5.63
C LYS A 29 30.21 -6.25 4.75
N ASP A 30 30.78 -6.66 3.62
CA ASP A 30 30.21 -7.72 2.80
C ASP A 30 30.02 -8.98 3.64
N THR A 31 28.81 -9.53 3.63
CA THR A 31 28.44 -10.70 4.44
C THR A 31 27.22 -11.39 3.86
N SER A 32 27.17 -12.71 4.02
CA SER A 32 25.94 -13.47 3.86
C SER A 32 25.21 -13.53 5.20
N VAL A 33 23.88 -13.40 5.19
CA VAL A 33 23.02 -13.50 6.37
C VAL A 33 21.91 -14.51 6.12
N ARG A 34 21.42 -15.12 7.19
CA ARG A 34 20.20 -15.92 7.18
C ARG A 34 19.15 -15.22 8.03
N VAL A 35 17.99 -14.98 7.44
CA VAL A 35 16.87 -14.30 8.07
C VAL A 35 15.74 -15.29 8.23
N GLN A 36 15.37 -15.58 9.47
CA GLN A 36 14.29 -16.50 9.77
C GLN A 36 13.03 -15.73 10.21
N PHE A 37 11.93 -15.97 9.51
CA PHE A 37 10.59 -15.52 9.87
C PHE A 37 9.82 -16.71 10.43
N ARG A 38 9.38 -16.64 11.69
CA ARG A 38 8.50 -17.66 12.26
C ARG A 38 7.07 -17.14 12.26
N PHE A 39 6.17 -17.92 11.70
CA PHE A 39 4.76 -17.57 11.65
C PHE A 39 4.12 -17.95 12.98
N THR A 40 3.27 -17.09 13.51
CA THR A 40 2.49 -17.45 14.70
C THR A 40 1.23 -18.20 14.28
N ASP A 41 0.70 -19.06 15.15
CA ASP A 41 -0.54 -19.84 14.94
C ASP A 41 -1.77 -18.94 14.78
N THR A 42 -1.88 -18.33 13.61
CA THR A 42 -3.02 -17.53 13.20
C THR A 42 -3.35 -17.86 11.75
N ASN A 43 -4.56 -17.49 11.31
CA ASN A 43 -4.99 -17.64 9.93
C ASN A 43 -4.07 -16.89 8.93
N GLY A 44 -3.26 -15.94 9.41
CA GLY A 44 -2.34 -15.17 8.57
C GLY A 44 -1.22 -15.99 7.94
N SER A 45 -0.88 -17.11 8.56
CA SER A 45 0.20 -17.99 8.10
C SER A 45 -0.04 -18.57 6.70
N GLY A 46 -1.30 -18.60 6.24
CA GLY A 46 -1.65 -18.98 4.87
C GLY A 46 -1.33 -17.93 3.80
N TYR A 47 -1.04 -16.69 4.18
CA TYR A 47 -0.67 -15.60 3.26
C TYR A 47 0.86 -15.42 3.14
N MET A 48 1.62 -16.40 3.62
CA MET A 48 3.09 -16.36 3.66
C MET A 48 3.74 -17.22 2.59
N ASP A 49 2.95 -17.83 1.70
CA ASP A 49 3.47 -18.60 0.59
C ASP A 49 4.39 -17.71 -0.28
N PRO A 50 5.52 -18.25 -0.77
CA PRO A 50 6.44 -17.51 -1.65
C PRO A 50 5.74 -17.02 -2.94
N PRO A 51 6.29 -16.00 -3.63
CA PRO A 51 7.67 -15.53 -3.57
C PRO A 51 7.97 -14.48 -2.49
N TYR A 52 9.21 -14.48 -2.00
CA TYR A 52 9.76 -13.40 -1.18
C TYR A 52 10.55 -12.43 -2.05
N TRP A 53 10.65 -11.18 -1.60
CA TRP A 53 11.17 -10.07 -2.39
C TRP A 53 12.26 -9.33 -1.64
N MET A 54 13.23 -8.82 -2.39
CA MET A 54 14.26 -7.94 -1.89
C MET A 54 14.45 -6.71 -2.79
N CYS A 55 14.84 -5.59 -2.19
CA CYS A 55 15.10 -4.34 -2.87
C CYS A 55 16.31 -3.64 -2.23
N PRO A 56 17.50 -3.70 -2.84
CA PRO A 56 18.61 -2.85 -2.45
C PRO A 56 18.23 -1.37 -2.59
N GLU A 57 18.72 -0.52 -1.70
CA GLU A 57 18.46 0.92 -1.71
C GLU A 57 18.75 1.55 -3.09
N GLY A 58 17.80 2.33 -3.61
CA GLY A 58 17.88 2.94 -4.93
C GLY A 58 17.77 1.96 -6.11
N LYS A 59 17.34 0.71 -5.88
CA LYS A 59 17.06 -0.29 -6.92
C LYS A 59 15.58 -0.68 -6.93
N SER A 60 15.23 -1.62 -7.81
CA SER A 60 13.89 -2.18 -7.93
C SER A 60 13.75 -3.46 -7.10
N TRP A 61 12.51 -3.74 -6.68
CA TRP A 61 12.16 -5.04 -6.11
C TRP A 61 12.43 -6.17 -7.09
N ARG A 62 13.01 -7.25 -6.59
CA ARG A 62 13.21 -8.51 -7.30
C ARG A 62 12.89 -9.69 -6.38
N PRO A 63 12.45 -10.83 -6.92
CA PRO A 63 12.29 -12.03 -6.11
C PRO A 63 13.65 -12.45 -5.52
N VAL A 64 13.61 -13.03 -4.34
CA VAL A 64 14.72 -13.84 -3.79
C VAL A 64 14.77 -15.14 -4.59
N ASP A 65 15.96 -15.59 -4.95
CA ASP A 65 16.12 -16.80 -5.75
C ASP A 65 15.62 -18.02 -4.97
N ASP A 66 14.92 -18.96 -5.63
CA ASP A 66 14.31 -20.12 -4.95
C ASP A 66 15.32 -20.97 -4.17
N GLY A 67 16.58 -21.02 -4.64
CA GLY A 67 17.67 -21.73 -3.95
C GLY A 67 18.09 -21.08 -2.63
N ASP A 68 17.70 -19.83 -2.40
CA ASP A 68 17.97 -19.04 -1.20
C ASP A 68 16.76 -18.96 -0.25
N VAL A 69 15.68 -19.69 -0.56
CA VAL A 69 14.45 -19.75 0.25
C VAL A 69 14.25 -21.16 0.80
N VAL A 70 14.14 -21.27 2.12
CA VAL A 70 13.62 -22.48 2.78
C VAL A 70 12.28 -22.12 3.40
N PHE A 71 11.21 -22.70 2.87
CA PHE A 71 9.84 -22.42 3.32
C PHE A 71 9.19 -23.66 3.88
N GLU A 72 8.68 -23.55 5.11
CA GLU A 72 7.85 -24.57 5.74
C GLU A 72 6.43 -24.02 5.90
N PRO A 73 5.45 -24.57 5.15
CA PRO A 73 4.09 -24.06 5.12
C PRO A 73 3.51 -23.85 6.52
N ARG A 74 3.00 -22.64 6.74
CA ARG A 74 2.40 -22.18 8.01
C ARG A 74 3.31 -22.17 9.24
N GLU A 75 4.57 -22.58 9.12
CA GLU A 75 5.51 -22.60 10.24
C GLU A 75 6.54 -21.48 10.14
N ASN A 76 7.34 -21.45 9.08
CA ASN A 76 8.44 -20.49 8.97
C ASN A 76 8.98 -20.35 7.53
N CYS A 77 9.77 -19.29 7.35
CA CYS A 77 10.59 -19.06 6.18
C CYS A 77 12.02 -18.69 6.64
N GLU A 78 13.03 -19.21 5.96
CA GLU A 78 14.41 -18.77 6.05
C GLU A 78 14.89 -18.26 4.69
N LEU A 79 15.43 -17.04 4.68
CA LEU A 79 16.02 -16.41 3.50
C LEU A 79 17.54 -16.31 3.67
N SER A 80 18.29 -16.75 2.67
CA SER A 80 19.72 -16.54 2.55
C SER A 80 19.99 -15.31 1.68
N LEU A 81 20.68 -14.30 2.22
CA LEU A 81 20.88 -13.03 1.54
C LEU A 81 22.33 -12.58 1.61
N ASP A 82 22.89 -12.19 0.47
CA ASP A 82 24.19 -11.53 0.38
C ASP A 82 24.04 -10.01 0.50
N LEU A 83 24.61 -9.44 1.56
CA LEU A 83 24.60 -8.01 1.84
C LEU A 83 25.94 -7.39 1.46
N LYS A 84 25.89 -6.27 0.74
CA LYS A 84 27.05 -5.43 0.45
C LYS A 84 27.25 -4.38 1.54
N ALA A 85 28.52 -4.11 1.87
CA ALA A 85 28.89 -3.12 2.87
C ALA A 85 28.26 -1.76 2.55
N GLY A 86 27.59 -1.16 3.55
CA GLY A 86 26.99 0.17 3.42
C GLY A 86 25.72 0.25 2.56
N VAL A 87 25.21 -0.89 2.06
CA VAL A 87 23.95 -0.95 1.31
C VAL A 87 22.83 -1.42 2.24
N THR A 88 21.75 -0.65 2.30
CA THR A 88 20.50 -1.09 2.94
C THR A 88 19.69 -1.93 1.95
N VAL A 89 19.15 -3.05 2.40
CA VAL A 89 18.29 -3.94 1.60
C VAL A 89 16.95 -4.07 2.31
N SER A 90 15.88 -3.69 1.62
CA SER A 90 14.52 -4.02 2.04
C SER A 90 14.18 -5.45 1.67
N VAL A 91 13.49 -6.16 2.57
CA VAL A 91 13.03 -7.54 2.37
C VAL A 91 11.56 -7.64 2.79
N ALA A 92 10.74 -8.27 1.97
CA ALA A 92 9.30 -8.37 2.18
C ALA A 92 8.73 -9.66 1.58
N ASN A 93 7.54 -10.08 2.02
CA ASN A 93 6.77 -11.11 1.31
C ASN A 93 6.00 -10.55 0.10
N LYS A 94 5.97 -9.22 -0.08
CA LYS A 94 5.34 -8.56 -1.22
C LYS A 94 6.13 -7.30 -1.60
N PRO A 95 6.22 -6.92 -2.89
CA PRO A 95 6.82 -5.64 -3.27
C PRO A 95 6.09 -4.49 -2.58
N TYR A 96 6.81 -3.78 -1.74
CA TYR A 96 6.25 -2.72 -0.92
C TYR A 96 6.63 -1.35 -1.48
N VAL A 97 5.68 -0.43 -1.55
CA VAL A 97 5.93 0.97 -1.94
C VAL A 97 5.55 1.86 -0.77
N THR A 98 6.46 2.75 -0.38
CA THR A 98 6.25 3.68 0.72
C THR A 98 5.17 4.71 0.35
N PRO A 99 4.41 5.23 1.32
CA PRO A 99 3.47 6.33 1.07
C PRO A 99 4.14 7.53 0.41
N GLU A 100 5.36 7.88 0.85
CA GLU A 100 6.10 9.03 0.35
C GLU A 100 6.45 8.88 -1.14
N ALA A 101 6.78 7.66 -1.59
CA ALA A 101 7.07 7.40 -2.99
C ALA A 101 5.81 7.49 -3.87
N ILE A 102 4.65 7.14 -3.32
CA ILE A 102 3.36 7.31 -4.02
C ILE A 102 2.98 8.79 -4.08
N GLU A 103 3.15 9.53 -2.99
CA GLU A 103 2.91 10.98 -2.94
C GLU A 103 3.80 11.74 -3.93
N GLU A 104 5.12 11.48 -3.94
CA GLU A 104 6.06 12.09 -4.89
C GLU A 104 5.68 11.79 -6.35
N GLU A 105 5.25 10.55 -6.64
CA GLU A 105 4.76 10.18 -7.97
C GLU A 105 3.47 10.94 -8.32
N MET A 106 2.52 11.07 -7.40
CA MET A 106 1.28 11.82 -7.62
C MET A 106 1.55 13.32 -7.85
N GLU A 107 2.44 13.94 -7.08
CA GLU A 107 2.86 15.33 -7.27
C GLU A 107 3.53 15.54 -8.62
N THR A 108 4.42 14.61 -9.01
CA THR A 108 5.06 14.62 -10.33
C THR A 108 4.02 14.54 -11.45
N LEU A 109 3.05 13.62 -11.33
CA LEU A 109 1.98 13.45 -12.31
C LEU A 109 1.09 14.69 -12.42
N SER A 110 0.68 15.29 -11.31
CA SER A 110 -0.10 16.53 -11.33
C SER A 110 0.66 17.69 -11.98
N ALA A 111 1.99 17.77 -11.80
CA ALA A 111 2.80 18.80 -12.43
C ALA A 111 2.97 18.61 -13.95
N LEU A 112 3.03 17.35 -14.42
CA LEU A 112 3.22 17.02 -15.82
C LEU A 112 1.93 17.06 -16.66
N HIS A 113 0.77 16.95 -16.02
CA HIS A 113 -0.53 16.90 -16.70
C HIS A 113 -1.46 18.02 -16.20
N PRO A 114 -1.57 19.15 -16.95
CA PRO A 114 -2.35 20.33 -16.53
C PRO A 114 -3.84 20.08 -16.30
N ASP A 115 -4.39 19.02 -16.89
CA ASP A 115 -5.79 18.63 -16.73
C ASP A 115 -6.04 17.82 -15.45
N LEU A 116 -5.01 17.63 -14.62
CA LEU A 116 -5.08 16.94 -13.34
C LEU A 116 -4.96 17.91 -12.18
N SER A 117 -5.76 17.66 -11.15
CA SER A 117 -5.61 18.25 -9.84
C SER A 117 -5.22 17.20 -8.81
N LEU A 118 -4.35 17.60 -7.87
CA LEU A 118 -4.06 16.84 -6.67
C LEU A 118 -4.90 17.41 -5.52
N ALA A 119 -5.88 16.65 -5.05
CA ALA A 119 -6.73 17.01 -3.93
C ALA A 119 -6.24 16.32 -2.65
N GLU A 120 -6.19 17.06 -1.55
CA GLU A 120 -6.01 16.49 -0.21
C GLU A 120 -7.40 16.21 0.37
N ILE A 121 -7.73 14.94 0.53
CA ILE A 121 -9.06 14.50 0.99
C ILE A 121 -9.11 14.25 2.51
N GLY A 122 -7.94 14.26 3.16
CA GLY A 122 -7.81 14.14 4.60
C GLY A 122 -6.36 14.04 5.05
N VAL A 123 -6.19 13.94 6.36
CA VAL A 123 -4.90 13.77 7.03
C VAL A 123 -5.07 12.69 8.10
N THR A 124 -4.11 11.78 8.21
CA THR A 124 -4.13 10.70 9.19
C THR A 124 -3.75 11.16 10.59
N ALA A 125 -3.85 10.27 11.59
CA ALA A 125 -3.46 10.55 12.97
C ALA A 125 -1.98 10.93 13.12
N GLU A 126 -1.09 10.38 12.29
CA GLU A 126 0.34 10.74 12.29
C GLU A 126 0.69 11.91 11.37
N GLY A 127 -0.30 12.57 10.78
CA GLY A 127 -0.09 13.76 9.96
C GLY A 127 0.26 13.48 8.50
N ARG A 128 0.06 12.26 7.98
CA ARG A 128 0.25 11.95 6.56
C ARG A 128 -0.99 12.33 5.76
N ARG A 129 -0.79 12.88 4.57
CA ARG A 129 -1.86 13.32 3.69
C ARG A 129 -2.51 12.11 3.01
N ILE A 130 -3.83 12.17 2.88
CA ILE A 130 -4.59 11.27 2.01
C ILE A 130 -4.91 12.05 0.75
N LEU A 131 -4.39 11.58 -0.38
CA LEU A 131 -4.43 12.31 -1.64
C LEU A 131 -5.30 11.62 -2.66
N ALA A 132 -5.97 12.43 -3.48
CA ALA A 132 -6.66 12.02 -4.69
C ALA A 132 -6.06 12.74 -5.91
N LEU A 133 -5.79 12.01 -6.99
CA LEU A 133 -5.58 12.60 -8.32
C LEU A 133 -6.92 12.67 -9.04
N GLU A 134 -7.26 13.82 -9.58
CA GLU A 134 -8.56 14.06 -10.20
C GLU A 134 -8.38 14.59 -11.62
N THR A 135 -9.20 14.12 -12.56
CA THR A 135 -9.37 14.79 -13.85
C THR A 135 -10.36 15.94 -13.72
N ALA A 136 -10.44 16.78 -14.75
CA ALA A 136 -11.46 17.83 -14.86
C ALA A 136 -12.87 17.34 -14.49
N THR A 137 -13.61 18.17 -13.74
CA THR A 137 -14.96 17.88 -13.26
C THR A 137 -15.94 17.59 -14.40
N ARG A 138 -16.82 16.61 -14.17
CA ARG A 138 -17.91 16.19 -15.06
C ARG A 138 -19.17 15.90 -14.24
N GLU A 139 -20.28 15.64 -14.94
CA GLU A 139 -21.55 15.25 -14.30
C GLU A 139 -21.50 13.83 -13.72
N GLU A 140 -20.85 12.90 -14.42
CA GLU A 140 -20.66 11.52 -13.96
C GLU A 140 -19.23 11.34 -13.42
N THR A 141 -19.09 10.65 -12.28
CA THR A 141 -17.80 10.46 -11.59
C THR A 141 -17.49 8.99 -11.39
N ILE A 142 -16.26 8.59 -11.64
CA ILE A 142 -15.72 7.25 -11.35
C ILE A 142 -14.62 7.37 -10.29
N LEU A 143 -14.87 6.77 -9.12
CA LEU A 143 -13.89 6.69 -8.03
C LEU A 143 -13.10 5.38 -8.16
N ILE A 144 -11.78 5.48 -8.17
CA ILE A 144 -10.85 4.35 -8.27
C ILE A 144 -9.88 4.43 -7.10
N ASN A 145 -9.89 3.47 -6.19
CA ASN A 145 -9.01 3.49 -5.02
C ASN A 145 -8.32 2.14 -4.79
N ALA A 146 -7.23 2.21 -4.05
CA ALA A 146 -6.65 1.05 -3.39
C ALA A 146 -7.44 0.74 -2.13
N THR A 147 -7.43 -0.50 -1.68
CA THR A 147 -7.93 -0.87 -0.35
C THR A 147 -7.26 -0.08 0.77
N MET A 148 -7.96 0.08 1.89
CA MET A 148 -7.42 0.63 3.14
C MET A 148 -6.58 -0.39 3.94
N GLN A 149 -6.45 -1.63 3.47
CA GLN A 149 -5.64 -2.68 4.09
C GLN A 149 -4.18 -2.58 3.62
N PRO A 150 -3.23 -2.15 4.48
CA PRO A 150 -1.88 -1.83 3.99
C PRO A 150 -1.05 -3.03 3.52
N ALA A 151 -1.36 -4.24 3.99
CA ALA A 151 -0.75 -5.48 3.55
C ALA A 151 -1.09 -5.85 2.09
N GLU A 152 -2.01 -5.14 1.48
CA GLU A 152 -2.44 -5.31 0.10
C GLU A 152 -1.89 -4.15 -0.75
N PRO A 153 -0.74 -4.32 -1.42
CA PRO A 153 -0.10 -3.24 -2.18
C PRO A 153 -0.88 -2.92 -3.47
N ALA A 154 -2.01 -2.24 -3.34
CA ALA A 154 -2.92 -1.90 -4.43
C ALA A 154 -2.71 -0.50 -5.05
N ALA A 155 -1.76 0.28 -4.52
CA ALA A 155 -1.44 1.62 -5.05
C ALA A 155 -0.99 1.59 -6.52
N ARG A 156 -0.19 0.58 -6.91
CA ARG A 156 0.33 0.44 -8.28
C ARG A 156 -0.77 0.15 -9.31
N PRO A 157 -1.71 -0.78 -9.08
CA PRO A 157 -2.90 -0.93 -9.92
C PRO A 157 -3.69 0.37 -10.13
N VAL A 158 -3.90 1.17 -9.10
CA VAL A 158 -4.59 2.47 -9.22
C VAL A 158 -3.83 3.43 -10.13
N LEU A 159 -2.51 3.57 -9.93
CA LEU A 159 -1.67 4.41 -10.79
C LEU A 159 -1.60 3.88 -12.23
N ALA A 160 -1.62 2.55 -12.43
CA ALA A 160 -1.69 1.96 -13.77
C ALA A 160 -3.01 2.30 -14.49
N ALA A 161 -4.15 2.29 -13.79
CA ALA A 161 -5.43 2.75 -14.34
C ALA A 161 -5.36 4.24 -14.75
N PHE A 162 -4.70 5.06 -13.93
CA PHE A 162 -4.42 6.46 -14.27
C PHE A 162 -3.58 6.60 -15.56
N TYR A 163 -2.47 5.86 -15.68
CA TYR A 163 -1.62 5.92 -16.87
C TYR A 163 -2.38 5.48 -18.13
N ALA A 164 -3.22 4.44 -18.03
CA ALA A 164 -4.08 4.01 -19.14
C ALA A 164 -5.07 5.10 -19.56
N LEU A 165 -5.64 5.85 -18.60
CA LEU A 165 -6.57 6.95 -18.88
C LEU A 165 -5.90 8.22 -19.41
N THR A 166 -4.57 8.29 -19.37
CA THR A 166 -3.78 9.43 -19.87
C THR A 166 -2.93 9.09 -21.10
N ASP A 167 -3.11 7.89 -21.68
CA ASP A 167 -2.36 7.35 -22.82
C ASP A 167 -2.59 8.07 -24.17
N ARG A 168 -3.45 9.10 -24.20
CA ARG A 168 -3.86 9.89 -25.39
C ARG A 168 -4.55 9.09 -26.50
N SER A 169 -5.01 7.87 -26.23
CA SER A 169 -5.87 7.14 -27.14
C SER A 169 -7.24 7.82 -27.32
N ALA A 170 -7.92 7.52 -28.42
CA ALA A 170 -9.27 8.02 -28.66
C ALA A 170 -10.25 7.54 -27.58
N LEU A 171 -10.04 6.32 -27.06
CA LEU A 171 -10.86 5.76 -25.98
C LEU A 171 -10.65 6.53 -24.67
N SER A 172 -9.40 6.76 -24.25
CA SER A 172 -9.13 7.48 -23.00
C SER A 172 -9.58 8.93 -23.07
N HIS A 173 -9.49 9.57 -24.24
CA HIS A 173 -10.09 10.89 -24.47
C HIS A 173 -11.60 10.88 -24.29
N SER A 174 -12.30 9.98 -25.00
CA SER A 174 -13.77 9.88 -24.93
C SER A 174 -14.25 9.58 -23.50
N LEU A 175 -13.51 8.78 -22.74
CA LEU A 175 -13.81 8.51 -21.34
C LEU A 175 -13.67 9.77 -20.47
N ARG A 176 -12.58 10.54 -20.62
CA ARG A 176 -12.36 11.79 -19.85
C ARG A 176 -13.25 12.96 -20.28
N GLU A 177 -13.83 12.92 -21.48
CA GLU A 177 -14.88 13.87 -21.88
C GLU A 177 -16.21 13.60 -21.18
N ARG A 178 -16.48 12.33 -20.85
CA ARG A 178 -17.73 11.92 -20.21
C ARG A 178 -17.66 11.89 -18.68
N PHE A 179 -16.59 11.33 -18.13
CA PHE A 179 -16.46 11.07 -16.70
C PHE A 179 -15.35 11.89 -16.07
N GLN A 180 -15.57 12.35 -14.85
CA GLN A 180 -14.50 12.71 -13.92
C GLN A 180 -13.94 11.41 -13.35
N PHE A 181 -12.62 11.25 -13.37
CA PHE A 181 -11.95 10.15 -12.68
C PHE A 181 -11.25 10.69 -11.44
N CYS A 182 -11.47 10.03 -10.31
CA CYS A 182 -10.81 10.32 -9.03
C CYS A 182 -10.03 9.09 -8.59
N PHE A 183 -8.73 9.22 -8.41
CA PHE A 183 -7.83 8.13 -8.04
C PHE A 183 -7.31 8.34 -6.62
N VAL A 184 -7.52 7.37 -5.72
CA VAL A 184 -6.98 7.38 -4.34
C VAL A 184 -6.04 6.19 -4.17
N PRO A 185 -4.74 6.31 -4.52
CA PRO A 185 -3.83 5.17 -4.51
C PRO A 185 -3.43 4.70 -3.12
N LYS A 186 -3.58 5.53 -2.08
CA LYS A 186 -3.11 5.24 -0.73
C LYS A 186 -4.02 5.80 0.36
N PRO A 187 -5.20 5.19 0.60
CA PRO A 187 -6.13 5.71 1.59
C PRO A 187 -5.72 5.46 3.06
N ASN A 188 -4.76 4.56 3.31
CA ASN A 188 -4.20 4.30 4.64
C ASN A 188 -2.65 4.42 4.63
N PRO A 189 -2.12 5.66 4.55
CA PRO A 189 -0.68 5.88 4.45
C PRO A 189 0.06 5.53 5.76
N ASP A 190 -0.51 5.75 6.94
CA ASP A 190 0.16 5.40 8.21
C ASP A 190 0.32 3.90 8.39
N GLY A 191 -0.76 3.15 8.20
CA GLY A 191 -0.70 1.70 8.28
C GLY A 191 0.28 1.13 7.26
N SER A 192 0.38 1.75 6.09
CA SER A 192 1.37 1.37 5.10
C SER A 192 2.78 1.66 5.58
N TYR A 193 3.07 2.90 5.99
CA TYR A 193 4.39 3.30 6.48
C TYR A 193 4.97 2.31 7.51
N HIS A 194 4.12 1.83 8.42
CA HIS A 194 4.51 0.88 9.46
C HIS A 194 4.47 -0.61 9.06
N GLY A 195 4.04 -0.92 7.83
CA GLY A 195 3.91 -2.31 7.35
C GLY A 195 2.79 -3.07 8.07
N MET A 196 1.70 -2.39 8.41
CA MET A 196 0.54 -2.98 9.07
C MET A 196 -0.23 -3.92 8.15
N SER A 197 -1.04 -4.78 8.77
CA SER A 197 -1.88 -5.75 8.05
C SER A 197 -3.16 -5.10 7.52
N CYS A 198 -4.10 -4.85 8.44
CA CYS A 198 -5.41 -4.25 8.16
C CYS A 198 -5.62 -2.94 8.93
N THR A 199 -4.63 -2.54 9.74
CA THR A 199 -4.76 -1.39 10.65
C THR A 199 -4.04 -0.15 10.17
N ASN A 200 -4.43 1.02 10.67
CA ASN A 200 -3.61 2.24 10.58
C ASN A 200 -2.47 2.23 11.63
N GLY A 201 -1.76 3.35 11.77
CA GLY A 201 -0.68 3.51 12.76
C GLY A 201 -1.14 3.38 14.21
N GLU A 202 -2.39 3.76 14.51
CA GLU A 202 -3.02 3.70 15.83
C GLU A 202 -3.66 2.34 16.15
N SER A 203 -3.42 1.32 15.31
CA SER A 203 -3.99 -0.03 15.45
C SER A 203 -5.52 -0.11 15.27
N GLU A 204 -6.14 0.91 14.68
CA GLU A 204 -7.55 0.92 14.30
C GLU A 204 -7.75 0.27 12.92
N VAL A 205 -8.96 -0.10 12.53
CA VAL A 205 -9.23 -0.86 11.30
C VAL A 205 -10.09 -0.04 10.31
N PRO A 206 -9.50 0.87 9.50
CA PRO A 206 -10.28 1.81 8.68
C PRO A 206 -11.26 1.14 7.71
N MET A 207 -10.82 0.12 6.96
CA MET A 207 -11.62 -0.54 5.92
C MET A 207 -12.98 -1.06 6.43
N PHE A 208 -13.02 -1.50 7.69
CA PHE A 208 -14.21 -2.11 8.30
C PHE A 208 -14.93 -1.15 9.27
N SER A 209 -14.59 0.14 9.27
CA SER A 209 -15.15 1.14 10.19
C SER A 209 -16.19 2.07 9.56
N PHE A 210 -16.53 1.91 8.28
CA PHE A 210 -17.56 2.75 7.62
C PHE A 210 -18.94 2.64 8.28
N GLY A 211 -19.33 1.46 8.77
CA GLY A 211 -20.60 1.29 9.50
C GLY A 211 -20.65 2.12 10.77
N ARG A 212 -19.56 2.15 11.54
CA ARG A 212 -19.41 2.96 12.75
C ARG A 212 -19.53 4.46 12.43
N HIS A 213 -18.88 4.91 11.35
CA HIS A 213 -19.00 6.29 10.88
C HIS A 213 -20.46 6.65 10.56
N LEU A 214 -21.17 5.78 9.83
CA LEU A 214 -22.57 5.97 9.45
C LEU A 214 -23.54 5.98 10.65
N GLU A 215 -23.21 5.26 11.72
CA GLU A 215 -23.95 5.24 12.98
C GLU A 215 -23.64 6.45 13.88
N GLY A 216 -22.72 7.33 13.45
CA GLY A 216 -22.28 8.50 14.21
C GLY A 216 -21.30 8.16 15.34
N GLU A 217 -20.74 6.96 15.34
CA GLU A 217 -19.68 6.55 16.26
C GLU A 217 -18.32 7.09 15.82
N LEU A 218 -17.35 7.06 16.73
CA LEU A 218 -15.95 7.33 16.40
C LEU A 218 -15.42 6.28 15.41
N ALA A 219 -14.91 6.75 14.28
CA ALA A 219 -14.26 5.95 13.25
C ALA A 219 -12.88 6.55 12.94
N PRO A 220 -11.94 5.75 12.40
CA PRO A 220 -10.61 6.23 12.03
C PRO A 220 -10.66 7.42 11.08
N GLU A 221 -9.67 8.30 11.18
CA GLU A 221 -9.58 9.50 10.34
C GLU A 221 -9.59 9.16 8.85
N GLU A 222 -8.92 8.07 8.46
CA GLU A 222 -8.92 7.57 7.08
C GLU A 222 -10.32 7.21 6.58
N THR A 223 -11.12 6.57 7.45
CA THR A 223 -12.50 6.19 7.14
C THR A 223 -13.36 7.42 6.93
N THR A 224 -13.27 8.37 7.87
CA THR A 224 -14.05 9.61 7.84
C THR A 224 -13.69 10.47 6.64
N ALA A 225 -12.40 10.64 6.35
CA ALA A 225 -11.90 11.40 5.20
C ALA A 225 -12.39 10.81 3.88
N PHE A 226 -12.20 9.50 3.69
CA PHE A 226 -12.63 8.82 2.46
C PHE A 226 -14.14 8.84 2.28
N TRP A 227 -14.90 8.63 3.36
CA TRP A 227 -16.37 8.67 3.30
C TRP A 227 -16.89 10.04 2.90
N ARG A 228 -16.40 11.12 3.54
CA ARG A 228 -16.77 12.50 3.21
C ARG A 228 -16.46 12.84 1.75
N TYR A 229 -15.28 12.42 1.28
CA TYR A 229 -14.91 12.59 -0.11
C TYR A 229 -15.85 11.85 -1.07
N ALA A 230 -16.18 10.59 -0.78
CA ALA A 230 -17.13 9.82 -1.58
C ALA A 230 -18.56 10.41 -1.54
N GLU A 231 -18.98 10.98 -0.41
CA GLU A 231 -20.28 11.64 -0.24
C GLU A 231 -20.37 12.97 -1.02
N GLU A 232 -19.27 13.71 -1.11
CA GLU A 232 -19.16 14.91 -1.94
C GLU A 232 -19.20 14.55 -3.43
N LEU A 233 -18.41 13.56 -3.85
CA LEU A 233 -18.33 13.12 -5.24
C LEU A 233 -19.62 12.47 -5.75
N LYS A 234 -20.29 11.66 -4.90
CA LYS A 234 -21.41 10.78 -5.28
C LYS A 234 -21.10 9.96 -6.54
N PRO A 235 -20.07 9.10 -6.51
CA PRO A 235 -19.56 8.45 -7.71
C PRO A 235 -20.64 7.59 -8.37
N THR A 236 -20.77 7.75 -9.69
CA THR A 236 -21.61 6.91 -10.56
C THR A 236 -21.08 5.48 -10.63
N GLY A 237 -19.76 5.31 -10.47
CA GLY A 237 -19.10 4.02 -10.39
C GLY A 237 -17.92 4.05 -9.43
N HIS A 238 -17.69 2.93 -8.74
CA HIS A 238 -16.62 2.76 -7.78
C HIS A 238 -15.85 1.47 -8.08
N VAL A 239 -14.53 1.56 -8.18
CA VAL A 239 -13.61 0.44 -8.35
C VAL A 239 -12.61 0.48 -7.21
N GLU A 240 -12.60 -0.57 -6.39
CA GLU A 240 -11.61 -0.74 -5.34
C GLU A 240 -10.67 -1.91 -5.68
N PHE A 241 -9.36 -1.65 -5.64
CA PHE A 241 -8.35 -2.67 -5.83
C PHE A 241 -7.97 -3.30 -4.49
N HIS A 242 -8.21 -4.61 -4.41
CA HIS A 242 -7.67 -5.51 -3.40
C HIS A 242 -6.66 -6.45 -4.07
N THR A 243 -5.71 -6.96 -3.30
CA THR A 243 -4.74 -7.95 -3.76
C THR A 243 -4.76 -9.16 -2.85
N HIS A 244 -5.42 -10.22 -3.30
CA HIS A 244 -5.28 -11.55 -2.70
C HIS A 244 -4.20 -12.33 -3.44
N TYR A 245 -3.35 -13.00 -2.66
CA TYR A 245 -2.27 -13.85 -3.14
C TYR A 245 -2.48 -15.26 -2.57
#